data_AF-S9SA20-F1
#
_entry.id   AF-S9SA20-F1
#
_cell.length_a   1.000
_cell.length_b   1.000
_cell.length_c   1.000
_cell.angle_alpha   90.00
_cell.angle_beta   90.00
_cell.angle_gamma   90.00
#
_symmetry.space_group_name_H-M   'P 1'
#
loop_
_entity.id
_entity.type
_entity.pdbx_description
1 polymer ?
#
loop_
_entity_poly.entity_id
_entity_poly.type
_entity_poly.pdbx_seq_one_letter_code
_entity_poly.pdbx_strand_id
1 'polypeptide(L)'
;MTHATPEDAGAACDLYLPPQGGHDELNAPGRGVRAHWREFIDTFSALSPEEITRRWDLGQTLLRDNGVTYNIHGDRAGLDRPWRLDPLPVILPAAEWSRLSAAIAQRAGLLETILADLYSRHALIGDGLIPPGLLYANPAFLRPCHGWLPPGGRYLHIYAADLARGTDGCWRVMSDHTEVPSGTGYALENRTIVSRVLPEIHRALPVERLGPFFETVRRGLLALSPRRTEQPRVVLMSSGPFTETFFEHAFLARQLGITLVQAEDLTVRDNAVFLKTLTGLQRVDVIVRRSGSEWC
;
A
#
# COMPACT_ATOMS: atom_id res chain seq x y z
N MET A 1 -42.77 6.05 -17.54
CA MET A 1 -42.36 4.81 -16.87
C MET A 1 -42.16 3.77 -17.94
N THR A 2 -40.95 3.70 -18.47
CA THR A 2 -40.56 2.75 -19.51
C THR A 2 -39.48 1.91 -18.86
N HIS A 3 -39.79 0.66 -18.56
CA HIS A 3 -38.84 -0.27 -17.98
C HIS A 3 -37.74 -0.53 -19.01
N ALA A 4 -36.51 -0.13 -18.69
CA ALA A 4 -35.34 -0.56 -19.44
C ALA A 4 -35.22 -2.08 -19.31
N THR A 5 -35.17 -2.77 -20.44
CA THR A 5 -35.00 -4.22 -20.53
C THR A 5 -33.53 -4.60 -20.32
N PRO A 6 -33.25 -5.83 -19.83
CA PRO A 6 -31.88 -6.28 -19.55
C PRO A 6 -30.94 -6.33 -20.76
N GLU A 7 -31.44 -6.13 -21.98
CA GLU A 7 -30.65 -6.05 -23.21
C GLU A 7 -29.89 -4.70 -23.35
N ASP A 8 -30.40 -3.61 -22.77
CA ASP A 8 -29.79 -2.27 -22.95
C ASP A 8 -28.52 -2.08 -22.10
N ALA A 9 -28.34 -2.86 -21.03
CA ALA A 9 -27.09 -2.90 -20.26
C ALA A 9 -25.93 -3.56 -21.05
N GLY A 10 -26.23 -4.27 -22.15
CA GLY A 10 -25.23 -4.88 -23.02
C GLY A 10 -24.45 -3.88 -23.89
N ALA A 11 -25.07 -2.76 -24.27
CA ALA A 11 -24.50 -1.84 -25.27
C ALA A 11 -23.25 -1.09 -24.79
N ALA A 12 -23.08 -0.86 -23.48
CA ALA A 12 -21.89 -0.22 -22.94
C ALA A 12 -20.64 -1.13 -22.97
N CYS A 13 -20.83 -2.46 -23.10
CA CYS A 13 -19.76 -3.46 -23.14
C CYS A 13 -19.26 -3.83 -24.55
N ASP A 14 -19.93 -3.36 -25.62
CA ASP A 14 -19.56 -3.73 -26.99
C ASP A 14 -18.18 -3.20 -27.45
N LEU A 15 -17.62 -2.24 -26.71
CA LEU A 15 -16.28 -1.69 -26.98
C LEU A 15 -15.15 -2.44 -26.24
N TYR A 16 -15.47 -3.36 -25.34
CA TYR A 16 -14.49 -4.13 -24.59
C TYR A 16 -14.35 -5.54 -25.16
N LEU A 17 -13.25 -5.78 -25.87
CA LEU A 17 -12.87 -7.11 -26.33
C LEU A 17 -11.94 -7.76 -25.30
N PRO A 18 -12.37 -8.82 -24.59
CA PRO A 18 -11.51 -9.47 -23.62
C PRO A 18 -10.29 -10.08 -24.34
N PRO A 19 -9.09 -10.00 -23.76
CA PRO A 19 -7.90 -10.59 -24.35
C PRO A 19 -8.06 -12.11 -24.53
N GLN A 20 -7.59 -12.64 -25.66
CA GLN A 20 -7.72 -14.07 -25.96
C GLN A 20 -6.80 -14.91 -25.07
N GLY A 21 -7.34 -15.99 -24.50
CA GLY A 21 -6.55 -17.03 -23.81
C GLY A 21 -6.18 -16.74 -22.35
N GLY A 22 -6.85 -15.79 -21.69
CA GLY A 22 -6.56 -15.42 -20.30
C GLY A 22 -7.81 -15.28 -19.41
N HIS A 23 -7.56 -15.11 -18.11
CA HIS A 23 -8.60 -14.75 -17.16
C HIS A 23 -8.94 -13.26 -17.32
N ASP A 24 -10.22 -12.97 -17.52
CA ASP A 24 -10.75 -11.62 -17.60
C ASP A 24 -11.50 -11.25 -16.31
N GLU A 25 -11.21 -10.09 -15.73
CA GLU A 25 -11.84 -9.64 -14.49
C GLU A 25 -13.29 -9.20 -14.68
N LEU A 26 -13.69 -8.75 -15.88
CA LEU A 26 -15.02 -8.25 -16.19
C LEU A 26 -15.93 -9.36 -16.73
N ASN A 27 -15.43 -10.12 -17.70
CA ASN A 27 -16.14 -11.13 -18.46
C ASN A 27 -15.83 -12.55 -17.97
N ALA A 28 -16.88 -13.36 -17.86
CA ALA A 28 -16.77 -14.79 -17.65
C ALA A 28 -16.63 -15.50 -19.02
N PRO A 29 -15.79 -16.55 -19.13
CA PRO A 29 -15.64 -17.31 -20.37
C PRO A 29 -17.00 -17.82 -20.90
N GLY A 30 -17.40 -17.32 -22.08
CA GLY A 30 -18.66 -17.71 -22.75
C GLY A 30 -19.96 -17.35 -22.01
N ARG A 31 -19.91 -16.52 -20.96
CA ARG A 31 -21.07 -16.24 -20.08
C ARG A 31 -21.37 -14.74 -19.90
N GLY A 32 -20.68 -13.86 -20.62
CA GLY A 32 -20.83 -12.41 -20.50
C GLY A 32 -20.30 -11.89 -19.16
N VAL A 33 -20.77 -10.72 -18.74
CA VAL A 33 -20.30 -10.00 -17.55
C VAL A 33 -20.45 -10.85 -16.27
N ARG A 34 -19.41 -10.87 -15.44
CA ARG A 34 -19.40 -11.53 -14.13
C ARG A 34 -20.40 -10.88 -13.18
N ALA A 35 -21.02 -11.69 -12.33
CA ALA A 35 -22.11 -11.24 -11.46
C ALA A 35 -21.75 -10.05 -10.56
N HIS A 36 -20.52 -10.01 -10.02
CA HIS A 36 -20.07 -8.93 -9.14
C HIS A 36 -19.78 -7.60 -9.86
N TRP A 37 -19.77 -7.60 -11.19
CA TRP A 37 -19.63 -6.41 -12.02
C TRP A 37 -20.97 -5.82 -12.49
N ARG A 38 -22.08 -6.55 -12.40
CA ARG A 38 -23.35 -6.11 -12.98
C ARG A 38 -23.82 -4.77 -12.42
N GLU A 39 -23.87 -4.64 -11.09
CA GLU A 39 -24.30 -3.39 -10.45
C GLU A 39 -23.37 -2.22 -10.78
N PHE A 40 -22.07 -2.48 -10.93
CA PHE A 40 -21.13 -1.47 -11.42
C PHE A 40 -21.49 -1.04 -12.84
N ILE A 41 -21.67 -1.99 -13.77
CA ILE A 41 -21.99 -1.69 -15.17
C ILE A 41 -23.33 -0.98 -15.28
N ASP A 42 -24.37 -1.44 -14.60
CA ASP A 42 -25.70 -0.83 -14.64
C ASP A 42 -25.63 0.64 -14.17
N THR A 43 -24.89 0.90 -13.10
CA THR A 43 -24.69 2.26 -12.57
C THR A 43 -23.82 3.12 -13.48
N PHE A 44 -22.73 2.55 -14.01
CA PHE A 44 -21.78 3.28 -14.86
C PHE A 44 -22.36 3.59 -16.24
N SER A 45 -23.13 2.66 -16.82
CA SER A 45 -23.77 2.81 -18.14
C SER A 45 -24.89 3.85 -18.15
N ALA A 46 -25.40 4.23 -16.98
CA ALA A 46 -26.34 5.34 -16.85
C ALA A 46 -25.68 6.71 -17.04
N LEU A 47 -24.34 6.80 -17.05
CA LEU A 47 -23.60 8.03 -17.31
C LEU A 47 -23.42 8.24 -18.81
N SER A 48 -23.60 9.49 -19.27
CA SER A 48 -23.29 9.82 -20.67
C SER A 48 -21.77 9.84 -20.90
N PRO A 49 -21.29 9.64 -22.15
CA PRO A 49 -19.87 9.74 -22.48
C PRO A 49 -19.22 11.08 -22.09
N GLU A 50 -19.96 12.18 -22.23
CA GLU A 50 -19.51 13.52 -21.82
C GLU A 50 -19.34 13.60 -20.30
N GLU A 51 -20.25 13.00 -19.54
CA GLU A 51 -20.19 12.96 -18.09
C GLU A 51 -19.02 12.13 -17.58
N ILE A 52 -18.76 10.98 -18.23
CA ILE A 52 -17.58 10.14 -17.94
C ILE A 52 -16.30 10.94 -18.18
N THR A 53 -16.21 11.65 -19.31
CA THR A 53 -15.04 12.46 -19.67
C THR A 53 -14.83 13.59 -18.65
N ARG A 54 -15.89 14.32 -18.30
CA ARG A 54 -15.85 15.37 -17.28
C ARG A 54 -15.36 14.87 -15.93
N ARG A 55 -15.83 13.70 -15.49
CA ARG A 55 -15.43 13.06 -14.23
C ARG A 55 -13.98 12.59 -14.27
N TRP A 56 -13.53 12.08 -15.41
CA TRP A 56 -12.13 11.73 -15.62
C TRP A 56 -11.22 12.96 -15.46
N ASP A 57 -11.54 14.06 -16.15
CA ASP A 57 -10.77 15.31 -16.08
C ASP A 57 -10.76 15.91 -14.68
N LEU A 58 -11.89 15.82 -13.97
CA LEU A 58 -11.95 16.20 -12.56
C LEU A 58 -11.00 15.34 -11.71
N GLY A 59 -10.98 14.02 -11.91
CA GLY A 59 -10.07 13.12 -11.21
C GLY A 59 -8.60 13.44 -11.45
N GLN A 60 -8.21 13.70 -12.69
CA GLN A 60 -6.84 14.12 -13.03
C GLN A 60 -6.50 15.48 -12.42
N THR A 61 -7.47 16.40 -12.34
CA THR A 61 -7.28 17.71 -11.69
C THR A 61 -7.07 17.56 -10.19
N LEU A 62 -7.89 16.77 -9.52
CA LEU A 62 -7.74 16.48 -8.09
C LEU A 62 -6.39 15.82 -7.77
N LEU A 63 -5.91 14.89 -8.60
CA LEU A 63 -4.58 14.30 -8.45
C LEU A 63 -3.47 15.36 -8.50
N ARG A 64 -3.53 16.27 -9.48
CA ARG A 64 -2.55 17.34 -9.63
C ARG A 64 -2.62 18.33 -8.46
N ASP A 65 -3.82 18.75 -8.08
CA ASP A 65 -4.03 19.72 -7.00
C ASP A 65 -3.61 19.16 -5.63
N ASN A 66 -3.76 17.85 -5.43
CA ASN A 66 -3.29 17.16 -4.23
C ASN A 66 -1.79 16.84 -4.27
N GLY A 67 -1.10 17.15 -5.38
CA GLY A 67 0.34 16.93 -5.53
C GLY A 67 0.75 15.46 -5.59
N VAL A 68 -0.13 14.57 -6.09
CA VAL A 68 0.15 13.14 -6.16
C VAL A 68 1.18 12.86 -7.25
N THR A 69 2.41 12.56 -6.84
CA THR A 69 3.54 12.32 -7.74
C THR A 69 4.22 10.97 -7.47
N TYR A 70 4.88 10.44 -8.51
CA TYR A 70 5.84 9.35 -8.40
C TYR A 70 7.07 9.70 -9.24
N ASN A 71 8.18 10.01 -8.58
CA ASN A 71 9.33 10.64 -9.24
C ASN A 71 10.36 9.58 -9.63
N ILE A 72 10.32 9.09 -10.88
CA ILE A 72 11.29 8.10 -11.37
C ILE A 72 12.65 8.76 -11.56
N HIS A 73 13.69 8.25 -10.92
CA HIS A 73 15.04 8.80 -11.05
C HIS A 73 15.61 8.58 -12.47
N GLY A 74 16.08 9.66 -13.14
CA GLY A 74 16.85 9.58 -14.39
C GLY A 74 16.12 9.94 -15.70
N ASP A 75 14.86 10.39 -15.66
CA ASP A 75 14.16 10.88 -16.85
C ASP A 75 14.52 12.35 -17.17
N ARG A 76 14.79 12.67 -18.45
CA ARG A 76 15.13 14.02 -18.93
C ARG A 76 13.95 15.00 -18.86
N ALA A 77 12.75 14.52 -18.54
CA ALA A 77 11.50 15.29 -18.50
C ALA A 77 11.23 16.04 -17.17
N GLY A 78 12.11 15.92 -16.17
CA GLY A 78 12.00 16.69 -14.91
C GLY A 78 11.44 15.88 -13.73
N LEU A 79 11.48 16.51 -12.55
CA LEU A 79 11.25 15.89 -11.23
C LEU A 79 9.79 15.52 -10.92
N ASP A 80 8.83 15.67 -11.83
CA ASP A 80 7.40 15.53 -11.52
C ASP A 80 6.65 14.79 -12.62
N ARG A 81 6.65 13.45 -12.59
CA ARG A 81 5.70 12.70 -13.40
C ARG A 81 4.38 12.62 -12.62
N PRO A 82 3.28 13.21 -13.14
CA PRO A 82 2.01 13.15 -12.45
C PRO A 82 1.55 11.69 -12.35
N TRP A 83 1.11 11.29 -11.16
CA TRP A 83 0.46 10.01 -10.96
C TRP A 83 -0.77 9.93 -11.86
N ARG A 84 -0.95 8.80 -12.55
CA ARG A 84 -2.11 8.59 -13.41
C ARG A 84 -3.04 7.58 -12.75
N LEU A 85 -4.27 8.01 -12.51
CA LEU A 85 -5.34 7.18 -12.00
C LEU A 85 -6.30 6.83 -13.14
N ASP A 86 -6.54 5.53 -13.31
CA ASP A 86 -7.74 5.04 -13.97
C ASP A 86 -8.85 4.92 -12.91
N PRO A 87 -9.98 5.63 -13.05
CA PRO A 87 -11.10 5.56 -12.12
C PRO A 87 -11.88 4.24 -12.24
N LEU A 88 -11.66 3.42 -13.28
CA LEU A 88 -12.25 2.10 -13.37
C LEU A 88 -11.58 1.17 -12.34
N PRO A 89 -12.34 0.63 -11.37
CA PRO A 89 -11.76 -0.19 -10.31
C PRO A 89 -11.46 -1.60 -10.81
N VAL A 90 -10.60 -2.32 -10.08
CA VAL A 90 -10.61 -3.79 -10.11
C VAL A 90 -11.52 -4.26 -8.97
N ILE A 91 -12.66 -4.87 -9.29
CA ILE A 91 -13.64 -5.33 -8.30
C ILE A 91 -13.32 -6.75 -7.87
N LEU A 92 -13.06 -6.96 -6.58
CA LEU A 92 -12.85 -8.28 -6.00
C LEU A 92 -14.06 -8.68 -5.13
N PRO A 93 -14.66 -9.86 -5.35
CA PRO A 93 -15.70 -10.38 -4.47
C PRO A 93 -15.21 -10.56 -3.04
N ALA A 94 -16.08 -10.31 -2.06
CA ALA A 94 -15.73 -10.40 -0.63
C ALA A 94 -15.18 -11.77 -0.22
N ALA A 95 -15.75 -12.87 -0.73
CA ALA A 95 -15.27 -14.22 -0.45
C ALA A 95 -13.86 -14.48 -1.00
N GLU A 96 -13.54 -13.89 -2.15
CA GLU A 96 -12.20 -13.97 -2.72
C GLU A 96 -11.21 -13.13 -1.93
N TRP A 97 -11.55 -11.88 -1.62
CA TRP A 97 -10.72 -11.00 -0.80
C TRP A 97 -10.45 -11.58 0.59
N SER A 98 -11.44 -12.22 1.21
CA SER A 98 -11.28 -12.87 2.53
C SER A 98 -10.24 -13.99 2.49
N ARG A 99 -10.25 -14.82 1.45
CA ARG A 99 -9.22 -15.87 1.27
C ARG A 99 -7.84 -15.27 1.00
N LEU A 100 -7.78 -14.26 0.13
CA LEU A 100 -6.52 -13.62 -0.25
C LEU A 100 -5.87 -12.92 0.94
N SER A 101 -6.62 -12.12 1.69
CA SER A 101 -6.12 -11.42 2.88
C SER A 101 -5.65 -12.38 3.97
N ALA A 102 -6.36 -13.50 4.19
CA ALA A 102 -5.91 -14.54 5.11
C ALA A 102 -4.60 -15.20 4.66
N ALA A 103 -4.45 -15.51 3.37
CA ALA A 103 -3.22 -16.09 2.82
C ALA A 103 -2.02 -15.12 2.92
N ILE A 104 -2.24 -13.84 2.63
CA ILE A 104 -1.22 -12.79 2.78
C ILE A 104 -0.83 -12.61 4.25
N ALA A 105 -1.79 -12.63 5.18
CA ALA A 105 -1.50 -12.57 6.61
C ALA A 105 -0.71 -13.79 7.10
N GLN A 106 -1.04 -14.99 6.62
CA GLN A 106 -0.26 -16.20 6.90
C GLN A 106 1.18 -16.06 6.38
N ARG A 107 1.36 -15.59 5.15
CA ARG A 107 2.68 -15.38 4.54
C ARG A 107 3.51 -14.36 5.31
N ALA A 108 2.90 -13.26 5.76
CA ALA A 108 3.55 -12.29 6.63
C ALA A 108 4.04 -12.92 7.94
N GLY A 109 3.24 -13.80 8.55
CA GLY A 109 3.63 -14.54 9.75
C GLY A 109 4.79 -15.51 9.52
N LEU A 110 4.81 -16.18 8.36
CA LEU A 110 5.94 -17.02 7.95
C LEU A 110 7.22 -16.19 7.81
N LEU A 111 7.17 -15.07 7.09
CA LEU A 111 8.32 -14.19 6.87
C LEU A 111 8.82 -13.57 8.18
N GLU A 112 7.92 -13.17 9.09
CA GLU A 112 8.28 -12.72 10.44
C GLU A 112 9.05 -13.80 11.20
N THR A 113 8.58 -15.05 11.16
CA THR A 113 9.22 -16.17 11.87
C THR A 113 10.61 -16.48 11.29
N ILE A 114 10.73 -16.45 9.96
CA ILE A 114 12.02 -16.61 9.27
C ILE A 114 12.96 -15.48 9.68
N LEU A 115 12.52 -14.23 9.63
CA LEU A 115 13.31 -13.07 9.98
C LEU A 115 13.80 -13.13 11.44
N ALA A 116 12.91 -13.50 12.36
CA ALA A 116 13.24 -13.65 13.78
C ALA A 116 14.28 -14.76 14.02
N ASP A 117 14.20 -15.89 13.31
CA ASP A 117 15.20 -16.96 13.42
C ASP A 117 16.56 -16.53 12.85
N LEU A 118 16.56 -15.88 11.69
CA LEU A 118 17.77 -15.41 11.00
C LEU A 118 18.52 -14.31 11.77
N TYR A 119 17.85 -13.57 12.65
CA TYR A 119 18.50 -12.62 13.56
C TYR A 119 18.74 -13.18 14.97
N SER A 120 18.41 -14.44 15.25
CA SER A 120 18.58 -15.04 16.58
C SER A 120 19.31 -16.39 16.56
N ARG A 121 18.60 -17.51 16.69
CA ARG A 121 19.19 -18.84 16.94
C ARG A 121 19.69 -19.54 15.68
N HIS A 122 19.33 -19.04 14.49
CA HIS A 122 19.66 -19.66 13.20
C HIS A 122 19.25 -21.14 13.11
N ALA A 123 18.09 -21.51 13.67
CA ALA A 123 17.60 -22.88 13.63
C ALA A 123 17.36 -23.34 12.18
N LEU A 124 16.86 -22.46 11.30
CA LEU A 124 16.66 -22.76 9.88
C LEU A 124 17.97 -23.07 9.14
N ILE A 125 19.09 -22.50 9.59
CA ILE A 125 20.43 -22.81 9.08
C ILE A 125 20.92 -24.13 9.69
N GLY A 126 20.75 -24.32 11.00
CA GLY A 126 21.11 -25.55 11.71
C GLY A 126 20.41 -26.79 11.17
N ASP A 127 19.14 -26.64 10.78
CA ASP A 127 18.30 -27.70 10.19
C ASP A 127 18.54 -27.87 8.68
N GLY A 128 19.38 -27.04 8.06
CA GLY A 128 19.72 -27.11 6.63
C GLY A 128 18.63 -26.60 5.68
N LEU A 129 17.59 -25.93 6.18
CA LEU A 129 16.51 -25.36 5.37
C LEU A 129 16.95 -24.08 4.63
N ILE A 130 17.87 -23.31 5.22
CA ILE A 130 18.47 -22.13 4.61
C ILE A 130 19.99 -22.32 4.54
N PRO A 131 20.59 -22.31 3.34
CA PRO A 131 22.04 -22.33 3.20
C PRO A 131 22.69 -21.12 3.89
N PRO A 132 23.74 -21.31 4.71
CA PRO A 132 24.43 -20.20 5.39
C PRO A 132 24.89 -19.08 4.43
N GLY A 133 25.30 -19.46 3.21
CA GLY A 133 25.74 -18.52 2.18
C GLY A 133 24.65 -17.55 1.74
N LEU A 134 23.36 -17.94 1.78
CA LEU A 134 22.26 -17.03 1.45
C LEU A 134 22.06 -15.94 2.50
N LEU A 135 22.43 -16.19 3.76
CA LEU A 135 22.35 -15.19 4.81
C LEU A 135 23.62 -14.32 4.85
N TYR A 136 24.78 -14.94 5.07
CA TYR A 136 25.99 -14.21 5.42
C TYR A 136 26.65 -13.46 4.27
N ALA A 137 26.36 -13.85 3.03
CA ALA A 137 26.79 -13.14 1.82
C ALA A 137 25.77 -12.11 1.32
N ASN A 138 24.56 -12.08 1.90
CA ASN A 138 23.55 -11.11 1.51
C ASN A 138 23.89 -9.73 2.09
N PRO A 139 24.08 -8.68 1.25
CA PRO A 139 24.40 -7.34 1.73
C PRO A 139 23.28 -6.71 2.57
N ALA A 140 22.04 -7.18 2.45
CA ALA A 140 20.92 -6.73 3.27
C ALA A 140 20.89 -7.36 4.68
N PHE A 141 21.76 -8.33 4.98
CA PHE A 141 21.86 -8.90 6.32
C PHE A 141 22.66 -7.98 7.25
N LEU A 142 21.96 -7.36 8.20
CA LEU A 142 22.56 -6.43 9.15
C LEU A 142 23.20 -7.18 10.32
N ARG A 143 24.48 -7.53 10.21
CA ARG A 143 25.24 -8.22 11.27
C ARG A 143 25.11 -7.56 12.66
N PRO A 144 25.10 -6.22 12.81
CA PRO A 144 24.91 -5.58 14.12
C PRO A 144 23.55 -5.86 14.79
N CYS A 145 22.53 -6.27 14.01
CA CYS A 145 21.20 -6.60 14.53
C CYS A 145 21.09 -8.06 15.01
N HIS A 146 22.12 -8.89 14.85
CA HIS A 146 22.09 -10.26 15.35
C HIS A 146 22.03 -10.29 16.88
N GLY A 147 21.07 -11.04 17.43
CA GLY A 147 20.75 -11.08 18.86
C GLY A 147 19.94 -9.89 19.37
N TRP A 148 19.62 -8.91 18.52
CA TRP A 148 18.74 -7.80 18.90
C TRP A 148 17.29 -8.26 18.97
N LEU A 149 16.66 -8.02 20.12
CA LEU A 149 15.24 -8.29 20.34
C LEU A 149 14.45 -6.99 20.15
N PRO A 150 13.60 -6.88 19.12
CA PRO A 150 12.80 -5.69 18.90
C PRO A 150 11.77 -5.50 20.03
N PRO A 151 11.47 -4.25 20.41
CA PRO A 151 10.33 -3.96 21.28
C PRO A 151 9.04 -4.60 20.74
N GLY A 152 8.32 -5.33 21.59
CA GLY A 152 7.11 -6.06 21.19
C GLY A 152 7.38 -7.38 20.45
N GLY A 153 8.65 -7.79 20.27
CA GLY A 153 9.02 -9.08 19.71
C GLY A 153 8.65 -9.25 18.24
N ARG A 154 8.49 -8.15 17.50
CA ARG A 154 8.15 -8.16 16.07
C ARG A 154 9.16 -7.36 15.25
N TYR A 155 9.64 -7.94 14.17
CA TYR A 155 10.54 -7.28 13.22
C TYR A 155 9.77 -6.62 12.06
N LEU A 156 8.76 -7.32 11.54
CA LEU A 156 7.96 -6.93 10.39
C LEU A 156 6.66 -6.27 10.85
N HIS A 157 6.65 -4.94 10.84
CA HIS A 157 5.47 -4.15 11.20
C HIS A 157 4.50 -3.93 10.02
N ILE A 158 5.03 -3.80 8.80
CA ILE A 158 4.25 -3.67 7.56
C ILE A 158 4.85 -4.62 6.54
N TYR A 159 3.98 -5.38 5.87
CA TYR A 159 4.32 -6.30 4.80
C TYR A 159 3.44 -5.99 3.59
N ALA A 160 4.02 -6.04 2.41
CA ALA A 160 3.28 -6.01 1.15
C ALA A 160 3.76 -7.14 0.23
N ALA A 161 2.87 -7.56 -0.66
CA ALA A 161 3.13 -8.58 -1.66
C ALA A 161 2.60 -8.13 -3.00
N ASP A 162 3.39 -8.31 -4.05
CA ASP A 162 2.89 -8.13 -5.41
C ASP A 162 2.15 -9.40 -5.82
N LEU A 163 0.92 -9.22 -6.30
CA LEU A 163 0.04 -10.30 -6.67
C LEU A 163 -0.31 -10.22 -8.14
N ALA A 164 -0.21 -11.35 -8.83
CA ALA A 164 -0.68 -11.51 -10.20
C ALA A 164 -1.74 -12.59 -10.26
N ARG A 165 -2.81 -12.35 -11.02
CA ARG A 165 -3.77 -13.38 -11.39
C ARG A 165 -3.32 -14.01 -12.71
N GLY A 166 -3.10 -15.32 -12.70
CA GLY A 166 -2.71 -16.05 -13.90
C GLY A 166 -3.87 -16.26 -14.87
N THR A 167 -3.56 -16.85 -16.03
CA THR A 167 -4.58 -17.20 -17.04
C THR A 167 -5.58 -18.24 -16.56
N ASP A 168 -5.21 -19.02 -15.56
CA ASP A 168 -6.07 -19.97 -14.85
C ASP A 168 -7.01 -19.31 -13.82
N GLY A 169 -6.87 -17.99 -13.59
CA GLY A 169 -7.60 -17.26 -12.57
C GLY A 169 -7.05 -17.40 -11.16
N CYS A 170 -5.92 -18.09 -10.97
CA CYS A 170 -5.31 -18.26 -9.66
C CYS A 170 -4.38 -17.10 -9.33
N TRP A 171 -4.44 -16.63 -8.08
CA TRP A 171 -3.50 -15.67 -7.53
C TRP A 171 -2.14 -16.30 -7.26
N ARG A 172 -1.07 -15.58 -7.61
CA ARG A 172 0.31 -15.93 -7.32
C ARG A 172 1.02 -14.74 -6.72
N VAL A 173 1.85 -14.99 -5.71
CA VAL A 173 2.78 -13.98 -5.17
C VAL A 173 3.95 -13.89 -6.13
N MET A 174 4.22 -12.68 -6.61
CA MET A 174 5.31 -12.37 -7.52
C MET A 174 6.53 -11.85 -6.78
N SER A 175 6.32 -11.10 -5.70
CA SER A 175 7.38 -10.53 -4.87
C SER A 175 6.87 -10.28 -3.44
N ASP A 176 7.82 -10.13 -2.53
CA ASP A 176 7.59 -9.79 -1.12
C ASP A 176 8.35 -8.51 -0.78
N HIS A 177 7.67 -7.58 -0.12
CA HIS A 177 8.24 -6.32 0.34
C HIS A 177 8.23 -6.29 1.87
N THR A 178 9.38 -6.56 2.47
CA THR A 178 9.56 -6.72 3.93
C THR A 178 10.33 -5.59 4.60
N GLU A 179 10.62 -4.52 3.87
CA GLU A 179 11.43 -3.41 4.38
C GLU A 179 10.65 -2.10 4.38
N VAL A 180 10.66 -1.36 3.25
CA VAL A 180 9.97 -0.08 3.11
C VAL A 180 8.90 -0.17 2.02
N PRO A 181 7.83 -0.97 2.21
CA PRO A 181 6.78 -1.09 1.19
C PRO A 181 6.09 0.26 0.98
N SER A 182 5.95 0.67 -0.28
CA SER A 182 5.19 1.84 -0.72
C SER A 182 3.84 1.43 -1.29
N GLY A 183 2.94 2.39 -1.49
CA GLY A 183 1.66 2.21 -2.16
C GLY A 183 0.41 2.45 -1.30
N THR A 184 0.51 2.33 0.03
CA THR A 184 -0.65 2.50 0.93
C THR A 184 -1.23 3.92 0.90
N GLY A 185 -0.39 4.95 0.81
CA GLY A 185 -0.83 6.34 0.68
C GLY A 185 -1.52 6.57 -0.66
N TYR A 186 -0.94 6.05 -1.74
CA TYR A 186 -1.53 6.10 -3.08
C TYR A 186 -2.88 5.37 -3.14
N ALA A 187 -3.01 4.21 -2.49
CA ALA A 187 -4.26 3.46 -2.45
C ALA A 187 -5.39 4.24 -1.75
N LEU A 188 -5.09 4.91 -0.63
CA LEU A 188 -6.07 5.75 0.06
C LEU A 188 -6.45 6.98 -0.76
N GLU A 189 -5.47 7.62 -1.38
CA GLU A 189 -5.69 8.81 -2.20
C GLU A 189 -6.52 8.48 -3.46
N ASN A 190 -6.16 7.41 -4.18
CA ASN A 190 -6.94 6.88 -5.28
C ASN A 190 -8.39 6.60 -4.86
N ARG A 191 -8.59 5.95 -3.71
CA ARG A 191 -9.94 5.68 -3.18
C ARG A 191 -10.71 6.96 -2.90
N THR A 192 -10.03 7.97 -2.33
CA THR A 192 -10.63 9.27 -2.01
C THR A 192 -11.08 9.98 -3.29
N ILE A 193 -10.23 10.01 -4.32
CA ILE A 193 -10.56 10.63 -5.60
C ILE A 193 -11.69 9.88 -6.31
N VAL A 194 -11.59 8.54 -6.44
CA VAL A 194 -12.64 7.72 -7.06
C VAL A 194 -13.99 7.92 -6.38
N SER A 195 -14.04 8.00 -5.05
CA SER A 195 -15.28 8.24 -4.31
C SER A 195 -15.91 9.62 -4.60
N ARG A 196 -15.12 10.60 -5.03
CA ARG A 196 -15.59 11.95 -5.41
C ARG A 196 -16.04 12.01 -6.87
N VAL A 197 -15.32 11.33 -7.77
CA VAL A 197 -15.64 11.36 -9.22
C VAL A 197 -16.75 10.38 -9.61
N LEU A 198 -16.89 9.28 -8.87
CA LEU A 198 -17.91 8.24 -9.09
C LEU A 198 -18.71 7.96 -7.80
N PRO A 199 -19.38 8.97 -7.22
CA PRO A 199 -20.04 8.83 -5.92
C PRO A 199 -21.23 7.86 -5.95
N GLU A 200 -21.92 7.71 -7.08
CA GLU A 200 -23.04 6.78 -7.25
C GLU A 200 -22.58 5.33 -7.16
N ILE A 201 -21.45 5.01 -7.79
CA ILE A 201 -20.85 3.67 -7.76
C ILE A 201 -20.38 3.32 -6.35
N HIS A 202 -19.73 4.26 -5.66
CA HIS A 202 -19.30 4.05 -4.29
C HIS A 202 -20.48 3.87 -3.32
N ARG A 203 -21.67 4.38 -3.65
CA ARG A 203 -22.89 4.15 -2.85
C ARG A 203 -23.60 2.85 -3.21
N ALA A 204 -23.60 2.48 -4.48
CA ALA A 204 -24.23 1.25 -4.97
C ALA A 204 -23.46 0.02 -4.46
N LEU A 205 -22.13 0.04 -4.54
CA LEU A 205 -21.30 -1.08 -4.14
C LEU A 205 -20.93 -1.03 -2.65
N PRO A 206 -20.96 -2.16 -1.93
CA PRO A 206 -20.48 -2.25 -0.55
C PRO A 206 -18.94 -2.30 -0.50
N VAL A 207 -18.30 -1.18 -0.83
CA VAL A 207 -16.83 -1.06 -0.90
C VAL A 207 -16.20 -1.06 0.50
N GLU A 208 -15.23 -1.95 0.72
CA GLU A 208 -14.47 -2.03 1.98
C GLU A 208 -13.72 -0.72 2.28
N ARG A 209 -13.84 -0.22 3.51
CA ARG A 209 -13.22 1.05 3.93
C ARG A 209 -11.75 0.83 4.29
N LEU A 210 -10.89 1.76 3.85
CA LEU A 210 -9.45 1.71 4.17
C LEU A 210 -9.11 2.34 5.52
N GLY A 211 -9.99 3.16 6.11
CA GLY A 211 -9.76 3.84 7.40
C GLY A 211 -9.32 2.91 8.54
N PRO A 212 -9.98 1.76 8.78
CA PRO A 212 -9.59 0.81 9.83
C PRO A 212 -8.15 0.30 9.72
N PHE A 213 -7.58 0.20 8.51
CA PHE A 213 -6.17 -0.15 8.32
C PHE A 213 -5.25 0.92 8.92
N PHE A 214 -5.46 2.19 8.61
CA PHE A 214 -4.63 3.29 9.13
C PHE A 214 -4.76 3.46 10.64
N GLU A 215 -5.96 3.26 11.20
CA GLU A 215 -6.16 3.24 12.65
C GLU A 215 -5.39 2.10 13.33
N THR A 216 -5.34 0.93 12.69
CA THR A 216 -4.58 -0.22 13.18
C THR A 216 -3.07 0.06 13.14
N VAL A 217 -2.58 0.62 12.03
CA VAL A 217 -1.18 1.04 11.89
C VAL A 217 -0.82 2.06 12.96
N ARG A 218 -1.62 3.11 13.12
CA ARG A 218 -1.40 4.16 14.11
C ARG A 218 -1.34 3.59 15.53
N ARG A 219 -2.30 2.75 15.91
CA ARG A 219 -2.32 2.10 17.23
C ARG A 219 -1.10 1.20 17.45
N GLY A 220 -0.71 0.44 16.43
CA GLY A 220 0.48 -0.40 16.45
C GLY A 220 1.74 0.41 16.70
N LEU A 221 1.94 1.51 15.98
CA LEU A 221 3.10 2.40 16.14
C LEU A 221 3.16 3.02 17.54
N LEU A 222 2.04 3.50 18.09
CA LEU A 222 2.00 4.05 19.45
C LEU A 222 2.36 2.99 20.51
N ALA A 223 1.94 1.74 20.30
CA ALA A 223 2.22 0.63 21.20
C ALA A 223 3.70 0.16 21.20
N LEU A 224 4.49 0.55 20.19
CA LEU A 224 5.91 0.22 20.12
C LEU A 224 6.79 1.09 21.01
N SER A 225 6.24 2.14 21.64
CA SER A 225 7.04 2.98 22.52
C SER A 225 7.63 2.15 23.67
N PRO A 226 8.95 2.22 23.90
CA PRO A 226 9.57 1.56 25.04
C PRO A 226 9.26 2.29 26.36
N ARG A 227 8.62 3.46 26.31
CA ARG A 227 8.27 4.26 27.48
C ARG A 227 6.81 4.03 27.86
N ARG A 228 6.54 3.96 29.16
CA ARG A 228 5.18 4.02 29.70
C ARG A 228 4.70 5.47 29.67
N THR A 229 4.32 5.95 28.50
CA THR A 229 3.81 7.31 28.26
C THR A 229 2.45 7.24 27.58
N GLU A 230 1.56 8.16 27.92
CA GLU A 230 0.24 8.28 27.28
C GLU A 230 0.33 8.91 25.88
N GLN A 231 1.42 9.61 25.58
CA GLN A 231 1.64 10.30 24.30
C GLN A 231 3.05 10.00 23.77
N PRO A 232 3.27 8.80 23.18
CA PRO A 232 4.54 8.49 22.56
C PRO A 232 4.75 9.31 21.29
N ARG A 233 5.97 9.80 21.10
CA ARG A 233 6.36 10.58 19.94
C ARG A 233 6.82 9.64 18.83
N VAL A 234 5.95 9.48 17.85
CA VAL A 234 6.23 8.76 16.61
C VAL A 234 6.59 9.76 15.52
N VAL A 235 7.66 9.49 14.79
CA VAL A 235 8.06 10.28 13.63
C VAL A 235 8.16 9.39 12.38
N LEU A 236 7.89 9.95 11.21
CA LEU A 236 8.13 9.32 9.92
C LEU A 236 9.38 9.94 9.31
N MET A 237 10.43 9.15 9.16
CA MET A 237 11.72 9.62 8.63
C MET A 237 11.79 9.38 7.13
N SER A 238 11.99 10.46 6.36
CA SER A 238 12.09 10.47 4.90
C SER A 238 13.48 10.92 4.46
N SER A 239 13.94 10.42 3.31
CA SER A 239 15.15 10.92 2.64
C SER A 239 14.99 12.32 2.02
N GLY A 240 13.78 12.89 2.08
CA GLY A 240 13.48 14.23 1.60
C GLY A 240 12.81 14.27 0.21
N PRO A 241 12.61 15.46 -0.37
CA PRO A 241 11.75 15.68 -1.55
C PRO A 241 12.27 15.02 -2.84
N PHE A 242 13.54 14.64 -2.88
CA PHE A 242 14.16 14.02 -4.05
C PHE A 242 13.92 12.50 -4.15
N THR A 243 13.22 11.90 -3.17
CA THR A 243 12.84 10.47 -3.25
C THR A 243 11.56 10.26 -4.07
N GLU A 244 11.48 9.13 -4.76
CA GLU A 244 10.39 8.82 -5.70
C GLU A 244 8.99 8.85 -5.05
N THR A 245 8.94 8.53 -3.76
CA THR A 245 7.72 8.33 -2.97
C THR A 245 7.52 9.41 -1.91
N PHE A 246 8.14 10.59 -2.06
CA PHE A 246 8.03 11.67 -1.06
C PHE A 246 6.59 12.10 -0.78
N PHE A 247 5.76 12.17 -1.84
CA PHE A 247 4.33 12.43 -1.70
C PHE A 247 3.69 11.49 -0.67
N GLU A 248 3.94 10.18 -0.81
CA GLU A 248 3.38 9.19 0.11
C GLU A 248 3.89 9.40 1.54
N HIS A 249 5.14 9.79 1.73
CA HIS A 249 5.70 10.02 3.07
C HIS A 249 4.97 11.17 3.78
N ALA A 250 4.80 12.30 3.08
CA ALA A 250 4.06 13.45 3.60
C ALA A 250 2.57 13.11 3.82
N PHE A 251 1.97 12.39 2.88
CA PHE A 251 0.58 11.97 2.96
C PHE A 251 0.33 11.06 4.17
N LEU A 252 1.16 10.03 4.36
CA LEU A 252 1.07 9.09 5.49
C LEU A 252 1.33 9.78 6.82
N ALA A 253 2.33 10.68 6.89
CA ALA A 253 2.59 11.44 8.11
C ALA A 253 1.36 12.25 8.54
N ARG A 254 0.71 12.94 7.58
CA ARG A 254 -0.55 13.66 7.82
C ARG A 254 -1.68 12.72 8.22
N GLN A 255 -1.88 11.61 7.50
CA GLN A 255 -2.97 10.67 7.73
C GLN A 255 -2.87 9.96 9.09
N LEU A 256 -1.66 9.63 9.52
CA LEU A 256 -1.40 8.98 10.81
C LEU A 256 -1.29 10.00 11.97
N GLY A 257 -1.20 11.29 11.66
CA GLY A 257 -1.00 12.36 12.64
C GLY A 257 0.36 12.28 13.32
N ILE A 258 1.42 11.96 12.57
CA ILE A 258 2.80 11.84 13.06
C ILE A 258 3.71 12.85 12.34
N THR A 259 4.81 13.23 12.99
CA THR A 259 5.72 14.25 12.45
C THR A 259 6.57 13.67 11.32
N LEU A 260 6.53 14.27 10.13
CA LEU A 260 7.49 14.02 9.05
C LEU A 260 8.82 14.69 9.39
N VAL A 261 9.91 13.94 9.30
CA VAL A 261 11.27 14.42 9.61
C VAL A 261 12.27 13.93 8.57
N GLN A 262 13.37 14.66 8.42
CA GLN A 262 14.58 14.18 7.77
C GLN A 262 15.61 13.78 8.82
N ALA A 263 16.65 13.05 8.42
CA ALA A 263 17.72 12.61 9.33
C ALA A 263 18.36 13.80 10.07
N GLU A 264 18.52 14.93 9.38
CA GLU A 264 19.08 16.15 9.95
C GLU A 264 18.20 16.81 11.01
N ASP A 265 16.91 16.49 11.12
CA ASP A 265 16.05 16.98 12.20
C ASP A 265 16.28 16.22 13.51
N LEU A 266 16.94 15.06 13.42
CA LEU A 266 17.17 14.16 14.54
C LEU A 266 18.59 14.30 15.08
N THR A 267 18.77 13.95 16.35
CA THR A 267 20.08 13.86 17.01
C THR A 267 20.08 12.75 18.05
N VAL A 268 21.25 12.15 18.30
CA VAL A 268 21.42 11.07 19.28
C VAL A 268 22.14 11.61 20.50
N ARG A 269 21.58 11.38 21.69
CA ARG A 269 22.19 11.70 23.00
C ARG A 269 21.78 10.63 24.01
N ASP A 270 22.69 10.24 24.89
CA ASP A 270 22.39 9.31 26.01
C ASP A 270 21.58 8.05 25.59
N ASN A 271 22.00 7.42 24.48
CA ASN A 271 21.32 6.26 23.88
C ASN A 271 19.84 6.48 23.53
N ALA A 272 19.45 7.72 23.23
CA ALA A 272 18.12 8.08 22.77
C ALA A 272 18.17 9.01 21.57
N VAL A 273 17.14 8.93 20.72
CA VAL A 273 16.95 9.83 19.59
C VAL A 273 16.05 10.99 20.01
N PHE A 274 16.40 12.19 19.58
CA PHE A 274 15.68 13.41 19.85
C PHE A 274 15.38 14.15 18.55
N LEU A 275 14.17 14.71 18.47
CA LEU A 275 13.78 15.69 17.48
C LEU A 275 14.25 17.07 17.94
N LYS A 276 14.97 17.79 17.06
CA LYS A 276 15.35 19.18 17.28
C LYS A 276 14.14 20.07 17.04
N THR A 277 13.74 20.84 18.05
CA THR A 277 12.69 21.85 17.95
C THR A 277 13.21 23.20 18.42
N LEU A 278 12.50 24.29 18.08
CA LEU A 278 12.82 25.62 18.59
C LEU A 278 12.78 25.69 20.13
N THR A 279 11.94 24.86 20.75
CA THR A 279 11.80 24.75 22.22
C THR A 279 12.81 23.81 22.87
N GLY A 280 13.73 23.22 22.09
CA GLY A 280 14.73 22.26 22.57
C GLY A 280 14.51 20.85 22.03
N LEU A 281 15.18 19.89 22.68
CA LEU A 281 15.19 18.49 22.24
C LEU A 281 13.97 17.74 22.76
N GLN A 282 13.21 17.13 21.86
CA GLN A 282 12.05 16.30 22.20
C GLN A 282 12.37 14.83 21.91
N ARG A 283 12.36 13.99 22.94
CA ARG A 283 12.68 12.56 22.79
C ARG A 283 11.68 11.88 21.84
N VAL A 284 12.20 11.12 20.88
CA VAL A 284 11.46 10.29 19.94
C VAL A 284 11.38 8.87 20.49
N ASP A 285 10.20 8.26 20.39
CA ASP A 285 9.95 6.88 20.83
C ASP A 285 10.08 5.87 19.69
N VAL A 286 9.51 6.23 18.53
CA VAL A 286 9.37 5.34 17.38
C VAL A 286 9.68 6.11 16.12
N ILE A 287 10.50 5.51 15.27
CA ILE A 287 10.85 6.05 13.96
C ILE A 287 10.29 5.09 12.91
N VAL A 288 9.30 5.56 12.15
CA VAL A 288 8.86 4.90 10.93
C VAL A 288 9.83 5.30 9.83
N ARG A 289 10.81 4.44 9.58
CA ARG A 289 11.79 4.63 8.52
C ARG A 289 11.15 4.47 7.14
N ARG A 290 11.46 5.40 6.23
CA ARG A 290 11.10 5.32 4.80
C ARG A 290 12.31 5.36 3.84
N SER A 291 13.48 5.00 4.34
CA SER A 291 14.73 4.83 3.58
C SER A 291 15.20 3.37 3.70
N GLY A 292 16.01 2.86 2.76
CA GLY A 292 16.62 1.51 2.83
C GLY A 292 17.59 1.35 4.00
N SER A 293 17.87 0.11 4.40
CA SER A 293 18.58 -0.26 5.64
C SER A 293 20.07 0.00 5.53
N GLU A 294 20.57 0.04 4.31
CA GLU A 294 21.91 0.48 3.97
C GLU A 294 22.16 1.97 4.26
N TRP A 295 21.11 2.76 4.50
CA TRP A 295 21.17 4.21 4.78
C TRP A 295 20.80 4.56 6.23
N CYS A 296 20.82 3.58 7.14
CA CYS A 296 20.51 3.73 8.57
C CYS A 296 21.71 4.11 9.44
#